data_AF-A0A4S2VKH6-F1
#
_entry.id   AF-A0A4S2VKH6-F1
#
_cell.length_a   1.000
_cell.length_b   1.000
_cell.length_c   1.000
_cell.angle_alpha   90.00
_cell.angle_beta   90.00
_cell.angle_gamma   90.00
#
_symmetry.space_group_name_H-M   'P 1'
#
loop_
_entity.id
_entity.type
_entity.pdbx_description
1 polymer ?
#
loop_
_entity_poly.entity_id
_entity_poly.type
_entity_poly.pdbx_seq_one_letter_code
_entity_poly.pdbx_strand_id
1 'polypeptide(L)'
;MDYSDLMELDLTKLGSAVQDWKRTADALQSLGGQARDGAKAKAEKARWEGVNAGVTRAFVGKTVKEIEDLHAEAKSIFSVLQDAHSELVAIQQQAKNVTADAKEAGFNVRVGHGGAVTIEDALVCEVDGPGQRKQDLMRWYADTLSGVVSHAAEVDAAAVRALRGSHGADPHNAGQATYTSLDQEMLPRALKLAGLGEEANTKQRKELQRLWQSLGPETRAQLWTRHRDDLLAAGLLRPQVKQVSADDGAGPYDVESPGLSDYWKEIQANGISNSGDAMGKTDAARHMDHYLNGSGKTLDLDVDRMLADDPSIRDAVAKIRAAEQDEWRQQALEAFEKSGGKPVAIPVESSSTGYEHEKGPDGTNNWYLAVGSGMTNTTGVVTAVPGPDGKPQVSIDYQVNVWDRYNWDETKATPIGPTTVTDADMARMHTTGLAREFDMRGSSSVQRHDLSAGGSWPAPEDTGRSGTRTDIGRNSAAR
;
A
#
# COMPACT_ATOMS: atom_id res chain seq x y z
N MET A 1 -0.33 -11.65 19.17
CA MET A 1 -0.99 -12.31 18.04
C MET A 1 0.07 -12.59 17.00
N ASP A 2 0.29 -13.87 16.71
CA ASP A 2 1.08 -14.31 15.57
C ASP A 2 0.19 -14.75 14.40
N TYR A 3 0.79 -15.32 13.35
CA TYR A 3 0.07 -15.81 12.18
C TYR A 3 -0.89 -16.97 12.51
N SER A 4 -0.49 -17.92 13.36
CA SER A 4 -1.33 -19.05 13.74
C SER A 4 -2.55 -18.55 14.52
N ASP A 5 -2.34 -17.64 15.47
CA ASP A 5 -3.42 -16.97 16.21
C ASP A 5 -4.43 -16.33 15.24
N LEU A 6 -3.97 -15.55 14.25
CA LEU A 6 -4.84 -14.88 13.29
C LEU A 6 -5.63 -15.88 12.43
N MET A 7 -5.00 -16.96 11.98
CA MET A 7 -5.63 -17.96 11.11
C MET A 7 -6.69 -18.79 11.84
N GLU A 8 -6.49 -19.06 13.14
CA GLU A 8 -7.38 -19.87 13.98
C GLU A 8 -8.40 -19.03 14.76
N LEU A 9 -8.29 -17.70 14.74
CA LEU A 9 -9.17 -16.80 15.47
C LEU A 9 -10.65 -17.01 15.11
N ASP A 10 -11.45 -17.46 16.08
CA ASP A 10 -12.89 -17.59 15.94
C ASP A 10 -13.59 -16.25 16.18
N LEU A 11 -13.82 -15.52 15.09
CA LEU A 11 -14.50 -14.22 15.10
C LEU A 11 -16.02 -14.33 15.34
N THR A 12 -16.61 -15.54 15.34
CA THR A 12 -18.04 -15.76 15.59
C THR A 12 -18.47 -15.27 16.98
N LYS A 13 -17.60 -15.49 17.98
CA LYS A 13 -17.87 -15.03 19.36
C LYS A 13 -17.83 -13.51 19.46
N LEU A 14 -16.87 -12.87 18.79
CA LEU A 14 -16.83 -11.42 18.70
C LEU A 14 -18.07 -10.87 18.00
N GLY A 15 -18.49 -11.48 16.89
CA GLY A 15 -19.75 -11.14 16.21
C GLY A 15 -20.98 -11.31 17.10
N SER A 16 -21.01 -12.32 17.97
CA SER A 16 -22.08 -12.50 18.96
C SER A 16 -22.09 -11.37 20.00
N ALA A 17 -20.91 -11.01 20.53
CA ALA A 17 -20.77 -9.89 21.46
C ALA A 17 -21.19 -8.55 20.84
N VAL A 18 -20.90 -8.33 19.55
CA VAL A 18 -21.39 -7.17 18.79
C VAL A 18 -22.92 -7.11 18.82
N GLN A 19 -23.61 -8.23 18.56
CA GLN A 19 -25.08 -8.28 18.58
C GLN A 19 -25.65 -8.02 19.98
N ASP A 20 -24.99 -8.53 21.03
CA ASP A 20 -25.43 -8.30 22.42
C ASP A 20 -25.29 -6.84 22.85
N TRP A 21 -24.18 -6.19 22.49
CA TRP A 21 -23.99 -4.76 22.74
C TRP A 21 -24.95 -3.90 21.92
N LYS A 22 -25.24 -4.29 20.67
CA LYS A 22 -26.28 -3.64 19.87
C LYS A 22 -27.64 -3.69 20.58
N ARG A 23 -28.06 -4.87 21.05
CA ARG A 23 -29.33 -5.04 21.78
C ARG A 23 -29.35 -4.20 23.06
N THR A 24 -28.23 -4.13 23.77
CA THR A 24 -28.08 -3.33 24.99
C THR A 24 -28.26 -1.84 24.70
N ALA A 25 -27.60 -1.32 23.65
CA ALA A 25 -27.77 0.06 23.21
C ALA A 25 -29.22 0.36 22.79
N ASP A 26 -29.84 -0.51 21.98
CA ASP A 26 -31.23 -0.36 21.53
C ASP A 26 -32.21 -0.36 22.73
N ALA A 27 -31.99 -1.23 23.73
CA ALA A 27 -32.81 -1.30 24.93
C ALA A 27 -32.66 -0.04 25.81
N LEU A 28 -31.44 0.46 26.01
CA LEU A 28 -31.19 1.68 26.76
C LEU A 28 -31.76 2.92 26.05
N GLN A 29 -31.71 2.96 24.73
CA GLN A 29 -32.36 4.00 23.94
C GLN A 29 -33.88 4.03 24.19
N SER A 30 -34.52 2.86 24.13
CA SER A 30 -35.96 2.71 24.41
C SER A 30 -36.30 3.11 25.84
N LEU A 31 -35.52 2.63 26.83
CA LEU A 31 -35.71 2.96 28.24
C LEU A 31 -35.55 4.47 28.49
N GLY A 32 -34.54 5.10 27.89
CA GLY A 32 -34.32 6.55 27.99
C GLY A 32 -35.49 7.35 27.43
N GLY A 33 -36.05 6.93 26.29
CA GLY A 33 -37.29 7.49 25.75
C GLY A 33 -38.47 7.38 26.71
N GLN A 34 -38.72 6.17 27.24
CA GLN A 34 -39.79 5.94 28.21
C GLN A 34 -39.62 6.74 29.51
N ALA A 35 -38.40 6.87 30.02
CA ALA A 35 -38.10 7.63 31.22
C ALA A 35 -38.30 9.14 31.00
N ARG A 36 -37.89 9.66 29.84
CA ARG A 36 -38.06 11.07 29.45
C ARG A 36 -39.52 11.43 29.23
N ASP A 37 -40.22 10.67 28.39
CA ASP A 37 -41.58 10.98 27.96
C ASP A 37 -42.63 10.53 28.98
N GLY A 38 -42.26 9.56 29.83
CA GLY A 38 -43.06 9.07 30.93
C GLY A 38 -42.75 9.81 32.23
N ALA A 39 -41.76 9.31 32.98
CA ALA A 39 -41.50 9.73 34.35
C ALA A 39 -41.18 11.23 34.46
N LYS A 40 -40.25 11.73 33.64
CA LYS A 40 -39.83 13.14 33.68
C LYS A 40 -40.96 14.07 33.23
N ALA A 41 -41.55 13.84 32.06
CA ALA A 41 -42.64 14.69 31.57
C ALA A 41 -43.86 14.71 32.52
N LYS A 42 -44.19 13.58 33.16
CA LYS A 42 -45.27 13.53 34.17
C LYS A 42 -44.90 14.26 35.45
N ALA A 43 -43.67 14.10 35.96
CA ALA A 43 -43.20 14.79 37.16
C ALA A 43 -43.14 16.32 36.97
N GLU A 44 -42.77 16.78 35.77
CA GLU A 44 -42.77 18.20 35.40
C GLU A 44 -44.19 18.76 35.29
N LYS A 45 -45.13 18.02 34.71
CA LYS A 45 -46.54 18.45 34.56
C LYS A 45 -47.38 18.32 35.85
N ALA A 46 -46.92 17.55 36.83
CA ALA A 46 -47.65 17.35 38.07
C ALA A 46 -47.79 18.67 38.85
N ARG A 47 -49.01 18.95 39.35
CA ARG A 47 -49.32 20.17 40.12
C ARG A 47 -48.87 20.12 41.60
N TRP A 48 -48.09 19.12 41.98
CA TRP A 48 -47.60 19.02 43.36
C TRP A 48 -46.55 20.11 43.64
N GLU A 49 -46.47 20.57 44.88
CA GLU A 49 -45.59 21.69 45.26
C GLU A 49 -44.92 21.43 46.62
N GLY A 50 -43.88 22.22 46.91
CA GLY A 50 -43.07 22.09 48.12
C GLY A 50 -41.74 21.37 47.91
N VAL A 51 -40.98 21.20 49.00
CA VAL A 51 -39.59 20.69 48.97
C VAL A 51 -39.49 19.31 48.30
N ASN A 52 -40.42 18.41 48.62
CA ASN A 52 -40.45 17.06 48.03
C ASN A 52 -40.58 17.10 46.50
N ALA A 53 -41.38 18.02 45.98
CA ALA A 53 -41.57 18.19 44.54
C ALA A 53 -40.26 18.59 43.83
N GLY A 54 -39.46 19.46 44.45
CA GLY A 54 -38.15 19.86 43.94
C GLY A 54 -37.16 18.69 43.92
N VAL A 55 -37.05 17.98 45.04
CA VAL A 55 -36.13 16.82 45.18
C VAL A 55 -36.46 15.72 44.19
N THR A 56 -37.74 15.31 44.09
CA THR A 56 -38.11 14.22 43.18
C THR A 56 -37.96 14.60 41.72
N ARG A 57 -38.30 15.83 41.31
CA ARG A 57 -38.09 16.26 39.91
C ARG A 57 -36.61 16.26 39.53
N ALA A 58 -35.75 16.77 40.41
CA ALA A 58 -34.30 16.75 40.20
C ALA A 58 -33.76 15.31 40.13
N PHE A 59 -34.21 14.43 41.03
CA PHE A 59 -33.83 13.02 41.02
C PHE A 59 -34.25 12.32 39.72
N VAL A 60 -35.50 12.47 39.29
CA VAL A 60 -36.00 11.90 38.02
C VAL A 60 -35.21 12.43 36.84
N GLY A 61 -34.92 13.74 36.82
CA GLY A 61 -34.09 14.36 35.78
C GLY A 61 -32.70 13.75 35.72
N LYS A 62 -32.06 13.53 36.89
CA LYS A 62 -30.76 12.84 36.97
C LYS A 62 -30.86 11.41 36.46
N THR A 63 -31.85 10.64 36.89
CA THR A 63 -32.04 9.25 36.43
C THR A 63 -32.21 9.15 34.91
N VAL A 64 -32.96 10.07 34.29
CA VAL A 64 -33.07 10.12 32.82
C VAL A 64 -31.71 10.35 32.18
N LYS A 65 -30.91 11.28 32.73
CA LYS A 65 -29.56 11.55 32.24
C LYS A 65 -28.63 10.34 32.39
N GLU A 66 -28.66 9.63 33.52
CA GLU A 66 -27.86 8.41 33.70
C GLU A 66 -28.20 7.34 32.65
N ILE A 67 -29.48 7.18 32.28
CA ILE A 67 -29.89 6.25 31.22
C ILE A 67 -29.38 6.71 29.85
N GLU A 68 -29.42 8.01 29.57
CA GLU A 68 -28.90 8.58 28.32
C GLU A 68 -27.37 8.41 28.20
N ASP A 69 -26.64 8.62 29.29
CA ASP A 69 -25.19 8.45 29.35
C ASP A 69 -24.80 6.95 29.20
N LEU A 70 -25.53 6.04 29.86
CA LEU A 70 -25.36 4.58 29.66
C LEU A 70 -25.66 4.14 28.22
N HIS A 71 -26.68 4.71 27.58
CA HIS A 71 -26.96 4.45 26.16
C HIS A 71 -25.79 4.91 25.28
N ALA A 72 -25.20 6.09 25.55
CA ALA A 72 -24.06 6.60 24.80
C ALA A 72 -22.83 5.68 24.92
N GLU A 73 -22.51 5.22 26.14
CA GLU A 73 -21.45 4.23 26.38
C GLU A 73 -21.72 2.91 25.66
N ALA A 74 -22.92 2.34 25.81
CA ALA A 74 -23.27 1.07 25.17
C ALA A 74 -23.21 1.16 23.64
N LYS A 75 -23.66 2.29 23.07
CA LYS A 75 -23.57 2.55 21.62
C LYS A 75 -22.11 2.70 21.17
N SER A 76 -21.28 3.37 21.96
CA SER A 76 -19.84 3.51 21.69
C SER A 76 -19.15 2.13 21.66
N ILE A 77 -19.40 1.29 22.67
CA ILE A 77 -18.86 -0.07 22.74
C ILE A 77 -19.34 -0.91 21.55
N PHE A 78 -20.63 -0.86 21.22
CA PHE A 78 -21.18 -1.53 20.04
C PHE A 78 -20.45 -1.12 18.76
N SER A 79 -20.30 0.19 18.52
CA SER A 79 -19.63 0.73 17.33
C SER A 79 -18.18 0.27 17.22
N VAL A 80 -17.42 0.33 18.31
CA VAL A 80 -16.02 -0.12 18.35
C VAL A 80 -15.90 -1.62 18.06
N LEU A 81 -16.74 -2.46 18.70
CA LEU A 81 -16.71 -3.90 18.48
C LEU A 81 -17.14 -4.28 17.06
N GLN A 82 -18.16 -3.60 16.52
CA GLN A 82 -18.66 -3.86 15.16
C GLN A 82 -17.58 -3.56 14.12
N ASP A 83 -16.86 -2.46 14.29
CA ASP A 83 -15.80 -2.06 13.37
C ASP A 83 -14.59 -2.99 13.48
N ALA A 84 -14.11 -3.25 14.70
CA ALA A 84 -13.04 -4.21 14.96
C ALA A 84 -13.36 -5.60 14.40
N HIS A 85 -14.60 -6.08 14.57
CA HIS A 85 -15.03 -7.35 14.00
C HIS A 85 -14.97 -7.34 12.47
N SER A 86 -15.53 -6.32 11.83
CA SER A 86 -15.52 -6.21 10.36
C SER A 86 -14.10 -6.19 9.80
N GLU A 87 -13.21 -5.40 10.41
CA GLU A 87 -11.81 -5.32 9.99
C GLU A 87 -11.05 -6.63 10.20
N LEU A 88 -11.17 -7.26 11.38
CA LEU A 88 -10.49 -8.52 11.65
C LEU A 88 -10.98 -9.66 10.73
N VAL A 89 -12.26 -9.68 10.36
CA VAL A 89 -12.79 -10.63 9.36
C VAL A 89 -12.12 -10.41 8.01
N ALA A 90 -12.03 -9.15 7.55
CA ALA A 90 -11.40 -8.82 6.27
C ALA A 90 -9.90 -9.16 6.27
N ILE A 91 -9.19 -8.82 7.35
CA ILE A 91 -7.75 -9.08 7.49
C ILE A 91 -7.47 -10.59 7.57
N GLN A 92 -8.28 -11.36 8.31
CA GLN A 92 -8.15 -12.82 8.35
C GLN A 92 -8.40 -13.44 6.96
N GLN A 93 -9.38 -12.93 6.23
CA GLN A 93 -9.64 -13.40 4.86
C GLN A 93 -8.48 -13.06 3.91
N GLN A 94 -7.87 -11.89 4.05
CA GLN A 94 -6.67 -11.51 3.29
C GLN A 94 -5.52 -12.47 3.60
N ALA A 95 -5.27 -12.79 4.87
CA ALA A 95 -4.24 -13.78 5.27
C ALA A 95 -4.49 -15.14 4.61
N LYS A 96 -5.74 -15.62 4.62
CA LYS A 96 -6.15 -16.88 3.99
C LYS A 96 -5.91 -16.88 2.48
N ASN A 97 -6.26 -15.78 1.80
CA ASN A 97 -6.07 -15.65 0.35
C ASN A 97 -4.59 -15.65 -0.03
N VAL A 98 -3.76 -14.86 0.67
CA VAL A 98 -2.30 -14.82 0.43
C VAL A 98 -1.65 -16.18 0.71
N THR A 99 -2.13 -16.89 1.73
CA THR A 99 -1.66 -18.25 2.06
C THR A 99 -2.03 -19.26 0.98
N ALA A 100 -3.26 -19.18 0.44
CA ALA A 100 -3.71 -20.04 -0.65
C ALA A 100 -2.88 -19.78 -1.93
N ASP A 101 -2.66 -18.51 -2.27
CA ASP A 101 -1.83 -18.08 -3.39
C ASP A 101 -0.36 -18.53 -3.23
N ALA A 102 0.22 -18.47 -2.02
CA ALA A 102 1.54 -19.03 -1.73
C ALA A 102 1.59 -20.55 -1.99
N LYS A 103 0.54 -21.27 -1.57
CA LYS A 103 0.43 -22.72 -1.79
C LYS A 103 0.29 -23.08 -3.26
N GLU A 104 -0.49 -22.32 -4.02
CA GLU A 104 -0.61 -22.47 -5.47
C GLU A 104 0.73 -22.20 -6.19
N ALA A 105 1.52 -21.27 -5.66
CA ALA A 105 2.89 -21.00 -6.12
C ALA A 105 3.94 -22.04 -5.67
N GLY A 106 3.52 -23.12 -4.98
CA GLY A 106 4.41 -24.21 -4.56
C GLY A 106 5.11 -23.98 -3.22
N PHE A 107 4.65 -23.05 -2.40
CA PHE A 107 5.25 -22.73 -1.11
C PHE A 107 4.39 -23.16 0.08
N ASN A 108 5.04 -23.42 1.22
CA ASN A 108 4.37 -23.62 2.50
C ASN A 108 4.68 -22.47 3.45
N VAL A 109 3.66 -22.02 4.18
CA VAL A 109 3.81 -21.02 5.25
C VAL A 109 4.18 -21.73 6.53
N ARG A 110 5.22 -21.25 7.22
CA ARG A 110 5.61 -21.68 8.56
C ARG A 110 5.71 -20.50 9.51
N VAL A 111 5.49 -20.79 10.79
CA VAL A 111 5.70 -19.84 11.89
C VAL A 111 7.00 -20.22 12.60
N GLY A 112 7.99 -19.36 12.47
CA GLY A 112 9.28 -19.47 13.14
C GLY A 112 9.23 -19.04 14.61
N HIS A 113 10.38 -19.12 15.28
CA HIS A 113 10.49 -18.70 16.68
C HIS A 113 10.12 -17.21 16.84
N GLY A 114 9.31 -16.88 17.85
CA GLY A 114 8.84 -15.51 18.09
C GLY A 114 7.69 -15.06 17.18
N GLY A 115 7.04 -15.97 16.44
CA GLY A 115 5.86 -15.65 15.62
C GLY A 115 6.19 -15.11 14.23
N ALA A 116 7.46 -15.15 13.81
CA ALA A 116 7.90 -14.67 12.50
C ALA A 116 7.36 -15.59 11.38
N VAL A 117 6.77 -15.00 10.35
CA VAL A 117 6.29 -15.77 9.18
C VAL A 117 7.46 -16.07 8.26
N THR A 118 7.66 -17.34 7.95
CA THR A 118 8.67 -17.83 6.99
C THR A 118 7.98 -18.61 5.89
N ILE A 119 8.53 -18.53 4.68
CA ILE A 119 8.04 -19.26 3.52
C ILE A 119 9.08 -20.29 3.13
N GLU A 120 8.64 -21.52 2.90
CA GLU A 120 9.50 -22.63 2.48
C GLU A 120 9.04 -23.17 1.13
N ASP A 121 10.00 -23.56 0.29
CA ASP A 121 9.71 -24.30 -0.94
C ASP A 121 9.17 -25.70 -0.58
N ALA A 122 8.01 -26.07 -1.13
CA ALA A 122 7.42 -27.38 -0.91
C ALA A 122 8.22 -28.49 -1.62
N LEU A 123 9.02 -28.16 -2.64
CA LEU A 123 9.83 -29.06 -3.43
C LEU A 123 11.32 -28.83 -3.13
N VAL A 124 11.88 -29.59 -2.19
CA VAL A 124 13.32 -29.58 -1.86
C VAL A 124 14.14 -30.39 -2.89
N CYS A 125 13.87 -30.18 -4.18
CA CYS A 125 14.45 -31.01 -5.27
C CYS A 125 15.55 -30.30 -6.08
N GLU A 126 15.78 -29.01 -5.84
CA GLU A 126 16.83 -28.25 -6.54
C GLU A 126 18.18 -28.43 -5.80
N VAL A 127 19.17 -28.96 -6.51
CA VAL A 127 20.51 -29.27 -5.98
C VAL A 127 21.21 -28.02 -5.44
N ASP A 128 20.96 -26.87 -6.08
CA ASP A 128 21.55 -25.57 -5.75
C ASP A 128 20.60 -24.67 -4.92
N GLY A 129 19.43 -25.19 -4.51
CA GLY A 129 18.39 -24.42 -3.81
C GLY A 129 17.52 -23.55 -4.74
N PRO A 130 16.56 -22.78 -4.18
CA PRO A 130 15.63 -22.00 -4.98
C PRO A 130 16.35 -20.90 -5.77
N GLY A 131 16.05 -20.81 -7.07
CA GLY A 131 16.46 -19.70 -7.93
C GLY A 131 16.01 -18.33 -7.39
N GLN A 132 16.63 -17.25 -7.88
CA GLN A 132 16.43 -15.90 -7.34
C GLN A 132 14.96 -15.46 -7.39
N ARG A 133 14.24 -15.80 -8.46
CA ARG A 133 12.81 -15.47 -8.58
C ARG A 133 11.97 -16.11 -7.47
N LYS A 134 12.24 -17.37 -7.16
CA LYS A 134 11.58 -18.08 -6.04
C LYS A 134 11.92 -17.42 -4.71
N GLN A 135 13.18 -17.06 -4.48
CA GLN A 135 13.60 -16.38 -3.24
C GLN A 135 12.86 -15.05 -3.06
N ASP A 136 12.66 -14.30 -4.14
CA ASP A 136 11.93 -13.03 -4.11
C ASP A 136 10.43 -13.23 -3.84
N LEU A 137 9.81 -14.26 -4.43
CA LEU A 137 8.43 -14.66 -4.12
C LEU A 137 8.30 -15.04 -2.64
N MET A 138 9.18 -15.89 -2.14
CA MET A 138 9.20 -16.30 -0.73
C MET A 138 9.31 -15.09 0.20
N ARG A 139 10.18 -14.13 -0.13
CA ARG A 139 10.32 -12.88 0.63
C ARG A 139 9.04 -12.04 0.57
N TRP A 140 8.44 -11.87 -0.60
CA TRP A 140 7.20 -11.11 -0.76
C TRP A 140 6.05 -11.71 0.06
N TYR A 141 5.86 -13.03 0.00
CA TYR A 141 4.82 -13.72 0.79
C TYR A 141 5.07 -13.57 2.30
N ALA A 142 6.32 -13.73 2.74
CA ALA A 142 6.70 -13.58 4.15
C ALA A 142 6.41 -12.15 4.65
N ASP A 143 6.85 -11.14 3.90
CA ASP A 143 6.65 -9.72 4.23
C ASP A 143 5.17 -9.33 4.22
N THR A 144 4.42 -9.82 3.24
CA THR A 144 2.97 -9.54 3.09
C THR A 144 2.20 -10.13 4.24
N LEU A 145 2.37 -11.43 4.55
CA LEU A 145 1.70 -12.08 5.68
C LEU A 145 2.10 -11.45 7.03
N SER A 146 3.38 -11.10 7.21
CA SER A 146 3.84 -10.38 8.41
C SER A 146 3.17 -9.00 8.54
N GLY A 147 2.95 -8.31 7.41
CA GLY A 147 2.19 -7.07 7.34
C GLY A 147 0.73 -7.24 7.74
N VAL A 148 0.07 -8.30 7.24
CA VAL A 148 -1.33 -8.63 7.57
C VAL A 148 -1.49 -8.96 9.06
N VAL A 149 -0.56 -9.72 9.66
CA VAL A 149 -0.56 -10.00 11.10
C VAL A 149 -0.35 -8.71 11.91
N SER A 150 0.57 -7.84 11.46
CA SER A 150 0.78 -6.52 12.10
C SER A 150 -0.47 -5.66 12.02
N HIS A 151 -1.21 -5.71 10.92
CA HIS A 151 -2.46 -4.99 10.74
C HIS A 151 -3.52 -5.44 11.76
N ALA A 152 -3.72 -6.75 11.89
CA ALA A 152 -4.66 -7.30 12.85
C ALA A 152 -4.29 -6.89 14.29
N ALA A 153 -2.99 -6.88 14.63
CA ALA A 153 -2.52 -6.46 15.96
C ALA A 153 -2.74 -4.96 16.22
N GLU A 154 -2.63 -4.12 15.18
CA GLU A 154 -2.92 -2.68 15.26
C GLU A 154 -4.42 -2.43 15.49
N VAL A 155 -5.30 -3.16 14.80
CA VAL A 155 -6.76 -3.13 14.99
C VAL A 155 -7.15 -3.57 16.40
N ASP A 156 -6.62 -4.70 16.89
CA ASP A 156 -6.84 -5.18 18.26
C ASP A 156 -6.42 -4.12 19.29
N ALA A 157 -5.22 -3.56 19.14
CA ALA A 157 -4.72 -2.55 20.05
C ALA A 157 -5.57 -1.26 20.03
N ALA A 158 -6.07 -0.85 18.85
CA ALA A 158 -6.99 0.27 18.73
C ALA A 158 -8.33 -0.03 19.41
N ALA A 159 -8.90 -1.22 19.21
CA ALA A 159 -10.13 -1.64 19.85
C ALA A 159 -10.00 -1.64 21.37
N VAL A 160 -8.90 -2.15 21.94
CA VAL A 160 -8.63 -2.12 23.38
C VAL A 160 -8.61 -0.69 23.92
N ARG A 161 -7.95 0.25 23.22
CA ARG A 161 -7.89 1.66 23.65
C ARG A 161 -9.26 2.33 23.56
N ALA A 162 -9.98 2.13 22.45
CA ALA A 162 -11.31 2.70 22.25
C ALA A 162 -12.36 2.13 23.23
N LEU A 163 -12.29 0.85 23.58
CA LEU A 163 -13.16 0.24 24.60
C LEU A 163 -12.89 0.79 25.99
N ARG A 164 -11.60 0.93 26.38
CA ARG A 164 -11.24 1.58 27.65
C ARG A 164 -11.69 3.04 27.69
N GLY A 165 -11.55 3.76 26.58
CA GLY A 165 -12.04 5.12 26.44
C GLY A 165 -13.55 5.19 26.58
N SER A 166 -14.29 4.33 25.88
CA SER A 166 -15.75 4.24 25.93
C SER A 166 -16.25 3.98 27.35
N HIS A 167 -15.60 3.11 28.11
CA HIS A 167 -15.99 2.79 29.48
C HIS A 167 -15.59 3.86 30.51
N GLY A 168 -14.48 4.58 30.29
CA GLY A 168 -14.03 5.65 31.20
C GLY A 168 -13.42 5.18 32.53
N ALA A 169 -13.40 3.87 32.81
CA ALA A 169 -12.77 3.22 33.98
C ALA A 169 -13.36 3.62 35.35
N ASP A 170 -14.57 4.18 35.39
CA ASP A 170 -15.32 4.43 36.63
C ASP A 170 -16.31 3.27 36.87
N PRO A 171 -16.20 2.51 37.98
CA PRO A 171 -17.11 1.39 38.25
C PRO A 171 -18.54 1.84 38.60
N HIS A 172 -18.78 3.13 38.79
CA HIS A 172 -20.05 3.68 39.27
C HIS A 172 -20.62 4.77 38.37
N ASN A 173 -19.98 5.08 37.24
CA ASN A 173 -20.43 6.12 36.33
C ASN A 173 -20.21 5.71 34.89
N ALA A 174 -21.10 6.16 34.00
CA ALA A 174 -20.97 5.88 32.58
C ALA A 174 -19.79 6.65 31.97
N GLY A 175 -19.13 6.02 31.01
CA GLY A 175 -18.07 6.66 30.25
C GLY A 175 -18.59 7.80 29.36
N GLN A 176 -17.78 8.83 29.18
CA GLN A 176 -18.17 10.04 28.43
C GLN A 176 -17.57 10.12 27.03
N ALA A 177 -16.56 9.31 26.71
CA ALA A 177 -16.00 9.26 25.37
C ALA A 177 -16.99 8.54 24.43
N THR A 178 -17.18 9.08 23.24
CA THR A 178 -18.07 8.52 22.23
C THR A 178 -17.29 8.19 20.98
N TYR A 179 -17.34 6.92 20.59
CA TYR A 179 -16.73 6.38 19.38
C TYR A 179 -17.84 5.92 18.43
N THR A 180 -17.64 6.14 17.14
CA THR A 180 -18.54 5.64 16.09
C THR A 180 -17.89 4.57 15.23
N SER A 181 -16.56 4.48 15.29
CA SER A 181 -15.69 3.50 14.64
C SER A 181 -14.33 3.51 15.36
N LEU A 182 -13.37 2.73 14.88
CA LEU A 182 -11.98 2.79 15.32
C LEU A 182 -11.24 4.02 14.80
N ASP A 183 -11.78 4.71 13.80
CA ASP A 183 -11.19 5.90 13.19
C ASP A 183 -10.78 6.97 14.21
N GLN A 184 -11.63 7.25 15.21
CA GLN A 184 -11.32 8.25 16.23
C GLN A 184 -10.03 7.92 17.01
N GLU A 185 -9.70 6.64 17.18
CA GLU A 185 -8.49 6.18 17.86
C GLU A 185 -7.29 6.11 16.90
N MET A 186 -7.51 5.76 15.64
CA MET A 186 -6.44 5.54 14.66
C MET A 186 -5.97 6.81 13.95
N LEU A 187 -6.87 7.76 13.68
CA LEU A 187 -6.58 8.98 12.94
C LEU A 187 -5.43 9.80 13.55
N PRO A 188 -5.33 10.02 14.88
CA PRO A 188 -4.21 10.79 15.45
C PRO A 188 -2.84 10.17 15.14
N ARG A 189 -2.76 8.83 15.11
CA ARG A 189 -1.52 8.12 14.77
C ARG A 189 -1.21 8.26 13.28
N ALA A 190 -2.22 8.13 12.42
CA ALA A 190 -2.06 8.32 10.97
C ALA A 190 -1.57 9.75 10.65
N LEU A 191 -2.14 10.77 11.29
CA LEU A 191 -1.71 12.17 11.15
C LEU A 191 -0.24 12.36 11.57
N LYS A 192 0.15 11.78 12.70
CA LYS A 192 1.54 11.86 13.18
C LYS A 192 2.53 11.23 12.20
N LEU A 193 2.17 10.09 11.61
CA LEU A 193 3.03 9.40 10.64
C LEU A 193 3.07 10.13 9.30
N ALA A 194 1.93 10.67 8.84
CA ALA A 194 1.85 11.49 7.64
C ALA A 194 2.78 12.70 7.76
N GLY A 195 2.72 13.43 8.87
CA GLY A 195 3.56 14.63 9.09
C GLY A 195 5.07 14.39 9.18
N LEU A 196 5.54 13.14 9.13
CA LEU A 196 6.97 12.84 8.95
C LEU A 196 7.41 12.98 7.50
N GLY A 197 6.48 12.89 6.53
CA GLY A 197 6.78 12.96 5.10
C GLY A 197 7.95 12.04 4.72
N GLU A 198 8.97 12.61 4.08
CA GLU A 198 10.15 11.86 3.65
C GLU A 198 11.00 11.29 4.80
N GLU A 199 10.89 11.86 6.00
CA GLU A 199 11.65 11.41 7.18
C GLU A 199 11.10 10.10 7.77
N ALA A 200 9.92 9.65 7.33
CA ALA A 200 9.34 8.39 7.78
C ALA A 200 10.25 7.20 7.39
N ASN A 201 10.64 6.38 8.36
CA ASN A 201 11.38 5.16 8.09
C ASN A 201 10.47 4.03 7.55
N THR A 202 11.06 2.93 7.09
CA THR A 202 10.33 1.79 6.49
C THR A 202 9.20 1.25 7.38
N LYS A 203 9.42 1.14 8.70
CA LYS A 203 8.40 0.64 9.63
C LYS A 203 7.24 1.64 9.75
N GLN A 204 7.55 2.92 9.86
CA GLN A 204 6.57 4.00 9.95
C GLN A 204 5.74 4.12 8.66
N ARG A 205 6.36 4.01 7.49
CA ARG A 205 5.65 4.02 6.20
C ARG A 205 4.70 2.82 6.06
N LYS A 206 5.16 1.62 6.43
CA LYS A 206 4.31 0.40 6.46
C LYS A 206 3.13 0.55 7.45
N GLU A 207 3.34 1.15 8.62
CA GLU A 207 2.28 1.43 9.60
C GLU A 207 1.27 2.46 9.06
N LEU A 208 1.75 3.56 8.47
CA LEU A 208 0.88 4.56 7.84
C LEU A 208 -0.01 3.94 6.77
N GLN A 209 0.55 3.05 5.96
CA GLN A 209 -0.21 2.41 4.88
C GLN A 209 -1.30 1.46 5.38
N ARG A 210 -1.06 0.74 6.48
CA ARG A 210 -2.10 -0.09 7.14
C ARG A 210 -3.18 0.77 7.79
N LEU A 211 -2.79 1.82 8.53
CA LEU A 211 -3.76 2.77 9.07
C LEU A 211 -4.61 3.40 7.96
N TRP A 212 -4.00 3.75 6.83
CA TRP A 212 -4.72 4.26 5.67
C TRP A 212 -5.75 3.25 5.13
N GLN A 213 -5.40 1.96 5.06
CA GLN A 213 -6.34 0.90 4.67
C GLN A 213 -7.50 0.75 5.67
N SER A 214 -7.20 0.82 6.97
CA SER A 214 -8.15 0.67 8.07
C SER A 214 -9.15 1.82 8.17
N LEU A 215 -8.68 3.07 8.03
CA LEU A 215 -9.54 4.26 8.17
C LEU A 215 -10.75 4.23 7.23
N GLY A 216 -11.92 4.63 7.73
CA GLY A 216 -13.13 4.77 6.92
C GLY A 216 -12.99 5.83 5.80
N PRO A 217 -13.78 5.74 4.70
CA PRO A 217 -13.65 6.65 3.55
C PRO A 217 -13.79 8.14 3.89
N GLU A 218 -14.69 8.51 4.80
CA GLU A 218 -14.85 9.90 5.27
C GLU A 218 -13.59 10.38 6.01
N THR A 219 -13.02 9.54 6.87
CA THR A 219 -11.83 9.88 7.66
C THR A 219 -10.58 9.95 6.78
N ARG A 220 -10.44 9.04 5.81
CA ARG A 220 -9.42 9.14 4.77
C ARG A 220 -9.54 10.45 3.99
N ALA A 221 -10.75 10.89 3.66
CA ALA A 221 -10.93 12.16 2.95
C ALA A 221 -10.50 13.36 3.79
N GLN A 222 -10.77 13.36 5.09
CA GLN A 222 -10.30 14.39 6.01
C GLN A 222 -8.77 14.43 6.07
N LEU A 223 -8.13 13.26 6.17
CA LEU A 223 -6.68 13.11 6.19
C LEU A 223 -6.07 13.56 4.86
N TRP A 224 -6.59 13.07 3.73
CA TRP A 224 -6.16 13.43 2.38
C TRP A 224 -6.25 14.93 2.13
N THR A 225 -7.39 15.54 2.43
CA THR A 225 -7.63 16.97 2.15
C THR A 225 -6.65 17.87 2.89
N ARG A 226 -6.22 17.49 4.10
CA ARG A 226 -5.35 18.31 4.95
C ARG A 226 -3.86 18.03 4.78
N HIS A 227 -3.52 16.79 4.43
CA HIS A 227 -2.14 16.28 4.47
C HIS A 227 -1.74 15.56 3.18
N ARG A 228 -2.38 15.86 2.04
CA ARG A 228 -2.08 15.20 0.75
C ARG A 228 -0.58 15.10 0.49
N ASP A 229 0.11 16.22 0.51
CA ASP A 229 1.52 16.26 0.12
C ASP A 229 2.42 15.55 1.14
N ASP A 230 2.10 15.64 2.44
CA ASP A 230 2.77 14.89 3.51
C ASP A 230 2.60 13.37 3.33
N LEU A 231 1.38 12.93 2.99
CA LEU A 231 1.08 11.51 2.73
C LEU A 231 1.83 11.00 1.50
N LEU A 232 1.88 11.80 0.43
CA LEU A 232 2.62 11.48 -0.78
C LEU A 232 4.13 11.39 -0.50
N ALA A 233 4.70 12.36 0.23
CA ALA A 233 6.09 12.34 0.67
C ALA A 233 6.38 11.15 1.61
N ALA A 234 5.42 10.74 2.44
CA ALA A 234 5.52 9.52 3.23
C ALA A 234 5.44 8.24 2.37
N GLY A 235 5.20 8.36 1.06
CA GLY A 235 5.17 7.25 0.12
C GLY A 235 3.89 6.43 0.22
N LEU A 236 2.76 7.06 0.57
CA LEU A 236 1.47 6.38 0.74
C LEU A 236 1.04 5.58 -0.50
N LEU A 237 1.37 6.07 -1.69
CA LEU A 237 1.04 5.45 -2.97
C LEU A 237 2.04 4.37 -3.42
N ARG A 238 3.01 3.99 -2.58
CA ARG A 238 3.93 2.90 -2.95
C ARG A 238 3.15 1.61 -3.22
N PRO A 239 3.44 0.92 -4.34
CA PRO A 239 2.71 -0.28 -4.74
C PRO A 239 2.92 -1.42 -3.74
N GLN A 240 1.86 -2.20 -3.50
CA GLN A 240 1.86 -3.40 -2.66
C GLN A 240 1.80 -4.69 -3.48
N VAL A 241 1.55 -4.60 -4.80
CA VAL A 241 1.60 -5.74 -5.71
C VAL A 241 2.95 -6.47 -5.67
N LYS A 242 2.94 -7.73 -6.10
CA LYS A 242 4.14 -8.57 -6.27
C LYS A 242 5.10 -7.89 -7.25
N GLN A 243 6.27 -7.50 -6.75
CA GLN A 243 7.37 -6.97 -7.55
C GLN A 243 8.47 -8.02 -7.68
N VAL A 244 8.26 -8.98 -8.58
CA VAL A 244 9.19 -10.10 -8.82
C VAL A 244 9.50 -10.17 -10.31
N SER A 245 10.76 -10.45 -10.65
CA SER A 245 11.21 -10.67 -12.03
C SER A 245 10.53 -11.89 -12.68
N ALA A 246 10.49 -11.90 -14.01
CA ALA A 246 9.92 -13.01 -14.77
C ALA A 246 10.81 -14.27 -14.75
N ASP A 247 12.13 -14.10 -14.62
CA ASP A 247 13.11 -15.19 -14.63
C ASP A 247 14.14 -15.06 -13.49
N ASP A 248 15.00 -16.07 -13.37
CA ASP A 248 15.98 -16.23 -12.29
C ASP A 248 17.28 -15.43 -12.50
N GLY A 249 17.48 -14.82 -13.66
CA GLY A 249 18.74 -14.18 -14.05
C GLY A 249 19.90 -15.15 -14.20
N ALA A 250 21.12 -14.63 -14.06
CA ALA A 250 22.37 -15.38 -14.25
C ALA A 250 22.72 -16.37 -13.11
N GLY A 251 21.90 -16.47 -12.07
CA GLY A 251 22.15 -17.34 -10.92
C GLY A 251 22.91 -16.63 -9.77
N PRO A 252 23.62 -17.36 -8.90
CA PRO A 252 24.31 -16.78 -7.75
C PRO A 252 25.44 -15.80 -8.10
N TYR A 253 25.55 -14.73 -7.32
CA TYR A 253 26.60 -13.72 -7.45
C TYR A 253 27.95 -14.17 -6.87
N ASP A 254 29.06 -13.90 -7.58
CA ASP A 254 30.44 -14.06 -7.09
C ASP A 254 30.74 -15.48 -6.54
N VAL A 255 30.33 -16.50 -7.27
CA VAL A 255 30.56 -17.92 -6.96
C VAL A 255 31.67 -18.55 -7.81
N GLU A 256 32.09 -17.88 -8.87
CA GLU A 256 33.17 -18.27 -9.76
C GLU A 256 34.34 -17.28 -9.72
N SER A 257 35.53 -17.70 -10.18
CA SER A 257 36.69 -16.80 -10.27
C SER A 257 36.83 -16.21 -11.68
N PRO A 258 37.07 -14.88 -11.81
CA PRO A 258 37.29 -14.26 -13.11
C PRO A 258 38.65 -14.67 -13.71
N GLY A 259 38.65 -14.91 -15.02
CA GLY A 259 39.82 -15.09 -15.86
C GLY A 259 40.17 -13.83 -16.65
N LEU A 260 41.31 -13.84 -17.33
CA LEU A 260 41.79 -12.69 -18.11
C LEU A 260 40.84 -12.26 -19.24
N SER A 261 40.11 -13.20 -19.84
CA SER A 261 39.08 -12.91 -20.85
C SER A 261 37.95 -12.06 -20.31
N ASP A 262 37.66 -12.17 -19.02
CA ASP A 262 36.45 -11.61 -18.41
C ASP A 262 36.70 -10.17 -18.01
N TYR A 263 37.88 -9.89 -17.44
CA TYR A 263 38.39 -8.53 -17.30
C TYR A 263 38.47 -7.79 -18.65
N TRP A 264 38.86 -8.48 -19.72
CA TRP A 264 38.86 -7.85 -21.05
C TRP A 264 37.45 -7.51 -21.56
N LYS A 265 36.46 -8.36 -21.28
CA LYS A 265 35.05 -8.09 -21.60
C LYS A 265 34.45 -6.99 -20.73
N GLU A 266 34.81 -6.94 -19.45
CA GLU A 266 34.43 -5.86 -18.54
C GLU A 266 34.94 -4.50 -19.04
N ILE A 267 36.20 -4.42 -19.49
CA ILE A 267 36.76 -3.22 -20.12
C ILE A 267 35.96 -2.83 -21.38
N GLN A 268 35.58 -3.80 -22.21
CA GLN A 268 34.74 -3.53 -23.39
C GLN A 268 33.35 -3.00 -23.00
N ALA A 269 32.70 -3.61 -22.00
CA ALA A 269 31.40 -3.19 -21.50
C ALA A 269 31.44 -1.76 -20.92
N ASN A 270 32.48 -1.41 -20.17
CA ASN A 270 32.74 -0.04 -19.72
C ASN A 270 32.90 0.94 -20.90
N GLY A 271 33.59 0.51 -21.97
CA GLY A 271 33.71 1.29 -23.21
C GLY A 271 32.37 1.53 -23.90
N ILE A 272 31.50 0.52 -23.92
CA ILE A 272 30.14 0.60 -24.49
C ILE A 272 29.30 1.61 -23.72
N SER A 273 29.29 1.54 -22.39
CA SER A 273 28.54 2.48 -21.55
C SER A 273 28.92 3.94 -21.85
N ASN A 274 30.23 4.24 -21.84
CA ASN A 274 30.76 5.57 -22.15
C ASN A 274 30.38 6.06 -23.56
N SER A 275 30.34 5.15 -24.55
CA SER A 275 29.94 5.48 -25.91
C SER A 275 28.43 5.72 -26.04
N GLY A 276 27.62 4.98 -25.27
CA GLY A 276 26.16 5.15 -25.22
C GLY A 276 25.76 6.55 -24.75
N ASP A 277 26.43 7.06 -23.72
CA ASP A 277 26.23 8.44 -23.24
C ASP A 277 26.51 9.46 -24.35
N ALA A 278 27.59 9.29 -25.12
CA ALA A 278 27.93 10.18 -26.24
C ALA A 278 26.92 10.09 -27.41
N MET A 279 26.20 8.98 -27.55
CA MET A 279 25.17 8.74 -28.56
C MET A 279 23.76 9.09 -28.08
N GLY A 280 23.61 9.68 -26.88
CA GLY A 280 22.31 10.05 -26.31
C GLY A 280 21.51 8.87 -25.75
N LYS A 281 22.16 7.73 -25.47
CA LYS A 281 21.58 6.54 -24.82
C LYS A 281 21.89 6.57 -23.32
N THR A 282 21.53 7.68 -22.67
CA THR A 282 21.96 7.99 -21.31
C THR A 282 21.40 7.05 -20.24
N ASP A 283 20.20 6.48 -20.47
CA ASP A 283 19.64 5.51 -19.53
C ASP A 283 20.30 4.15 -19.66
N ALA A 284 20.52 3.71 -20.90
CA ALA A 284 21.21 2.46 -21.16
C ALA A 284 22.62 2.48 -20.57
N ALA A 285 23.36 3.58 -20.74
CA ALA A 285 24.66 3.80 -20.13
C ALA A 285 24.58 3.81 -18.59
N ARG A 286 23.60 4.52 -17.99
CA ARG A 286 23.40 4.53 -16.54
C ARG A 286 23.15 3.11 -15.97
N HIS A 287 22.33 2.30 -16.64
CA HIS A 287 22.04 0.94 -16.19
C HIS A 287 23.27 0.03 -16.33
N MET A 288 23.99 0.14 -17.45
CA MET A 288 25.25 -0.58 -17.67
C MET A 288 26.33 -0.19 -16.65
N ASP A 289 26.51 1.10 -16.37
CA ASP A 289 27.46 1.55 -15.34
C ASP A 289 27.10 1.03 -13.95
N HIS A 290 25.81 1.02 -13.61
CA HIS A 290 25.34 0.51 -12.32
C HIS A 290 25.55 -1.00 -12.20
N TYR A 291 25.34 -1.73 -13.30
CA TYR A 291 25.64 -3.17 -13.41
C TYR A 291 27.13 -3.43 -13.15
N LEU A 292 28.01 -2.73 -13.89
CA LEU A 292 29.47 -2.89 -13.83
C LEU A 292 30.07 -2.40 -12.50
N ASN A 293 29.42 -1.48 -11.79
CA ASN A 293 29.80 -1.11 -10.42
C ASN A 293 29.61 -2.27 -9.42
N GLY A 294 28.82 -3.29 -9.76
CA GLY A 294 28.70 -4.52 -8.95
C GLY A 294 27.93 -4.35 -7.64
N SER A 295 27.28 -3.21 -7.40
CA SER A 295 26.65 -2.94 -6.11
C SER A 295 25.41 -3.80 -5.83
N GLY A 296 24.68 -4.20 -6.88
CA GLY A 296 23.40 -4.90 -6.78
C GLY A 296 22.28 -4.11 -6.10
N LYS A 297 22.51 -2.82 -5.78
CA LYS A 297 21.48 -1.97 -5.17
C LYS A 297 20.35 -1.73 -6.14
N THR A 298 19.12 -1.65 -5.66
CA THR A 298 17.99 -1.28 -6.51
C THR A 298 18.25 0.07 -7.19
N LEU A 299 18.04 0.13 -8.50
CA LEU A 299 18.16 1.35 -9.30
C LEU A 299 16.79 2.04 -9.43
N ASP A 300 16.72 3.32 -9.10
CA ASP A 300 15.51 4.11 -9.23
C ASP A 300 15.25 4.51 -10.70
N LEU A 301 14.08 4.14 -11.22
CA LEU A 301 13.61 4.46 -12.57
C LEU A 301 12.92 5.83 -12.62
N ASP A 302 13.27 6.61 -13.64
CA ASP A 302 12.61 7.88 -13.96
C ASP A 302 11.35 7.61 -14.80
N VAL A 303 10.26 7.23 -14.11
CA VAL A 303 9.02 6.81 -14.77
C VAL A 303 8.34 7.96 -15.50
N ASP A 304 8.50 9.21 -15.06
CA ASP A 304 7.99 10.38 -15.78
C ASP A 304 8.64 10.48 -17.17
N ARG A 305 9.97 10.35 -17.24
CA ARG A 305 10.68 10.34 -18.52
C ARG A 305 10.33 9.11 -19.37
N MET A 306 10.16 7.94 -18.76
CA MET A 306 9.71 6.74 -19.50
C MET A 306 8.35 6.99 -20.15
N LEU A 307 7.41 7.56 -19.39
CA LEU A 307 6.08 7.92 -19.89
C LEU A 307 6.14 9.03 -20.94
N ALA A 308 7.07 9.98 -20.86
CA ALA A 308 7.24 11.05 -21.84
C ALA A 308 7.86 10.55 -23.15
N ASP A 309 8.86 9.66 -23.08
CA ASP A 309 9.62 9.22 -24.24
C ASP A 309 8.98 8.05 -25.00
N ASP A 310 8.33 7.09 -24.31
CA ASP A 310 7.95 5.80 -24.89
C ASP A 310 6.43 5.59 -25.00
N PRO A 311 5.87 5.36 -26.21
CA PRO A 311 4.44 5.06 -26.40
C PRO A 311 3.99 3.74 -25.77
N SER A 312 4.82 2.70 -25.75
CA SER A 312 4.42 1.36 -25.32
C SER A 312 4.00 1.33 -23.85
N ILE A 313 4.74 2.02 -22.97
CA ILE A 313 4.36 2.14 -21.56
C ILE A 313 3.08 2.98 -21.40
N ARG A 314 2.92 4.06 -22.20
CA ARG A 314 1.68 4.85 -22.20
C ARG A 314 0.48 4.00 -22.59
N ASP A 315 0.62 3.14 -23.60
CA ASP A 315 -0.44 2.24 -24.06
C ASP A 315 -0.79 1.17 -23.01
N ALA A 316 0.22 0.61 -22.32
CA ALA A 316 -0.01 -0.32 -21.22
C ALA A 316 -0.78 0.35 -20.06
N VAL A 317 -0.38 1.56 -19.68
CA VAL A 317 -1.05 2.36 -18.65
C VAL A 317 -2.46 2.77 -19.09
N ALA A 318 -2.68 3.12 -20.36
CA ALA A 318 -3.99 3.44 -20.88
C ALA A 318 -4.94 2.24 -20.81
N LYS A 319 -4.45 1.01 -21.07
CA LYS A 319 -5.24 -0.22 -20.92
C LYS A 319 -5.67 -0.45 -19.47
N ILE A 320 -4.76 -0.25 -18.50
CA ILE A 320 -5.09 -0.32 -17.07
C ILE A 320 -6.20 0.67 -16.74
N ARG A 321 -6.02 1.95 -17.10
CA ARG A 321 -7.03 2.99 -16.82
C ARG A 321 -8.37 2.67 -17.45
N ALA A 322 -8.38 2.18 -18.69
CA ALA A 322 -9.61 1.81 -19.39
C ALA A 322 -10.35 0.65 -18.70
N ALA A 323 -9.62 -0.30 -18.11
CA ALA A 323 -10.21 -1.44 -17.41
C ALA A 323 -10.72 -1.07 -16.00
N GLU A 324 -10.06 -0.15 -15.32
CA GLU A 324 -10.25 0.07 -13.88
C GLU A 324 -11.09 1.32 -13.53
N GLN A 325 -11.09 2.36 -14.38
CA GLN A 325 -11.66 3.68 -14.05
C GLN A 325 -13.14 3.64 -13.64
N ASP A 326 -13.94 2.78 -14.27
CA ASP A 326 -15.38 2.70 -14.03
C ASP A 326 -15.66 2.10 -12.64
N GLU A 327 -14.92 1.06 -12.26
CA GLU A 327 -15.03 0.43 -10.95
C GLU A 327 -14.56 1.39 -9.85
N TRP A 328 -13.39 2.02 -10.03
CA TRP A 328 -12.86 3.02 -9.11
C TRP A 328 -13.83 4.18 -8.88
N ARG A 329 -14.44 4.67 -9.95
CA ARG A 329 -15.47 5.71 -9.89
C ARG A 329 -16.72 5.21 -9.16
N GLN A 330 -17.19 4.00 -9.46
CA GLN A 330 -18.37 3.42 -8.81
C GLN A 330 -18.16 3.29 -7.29
N GLN A 331 -17.01 2.75 -6.85
CA GLN A 331 -16.70 2.59 -5.43
C GLN A 331 -16.72 3.94 -4.69
N ALA A 332 -16.17 4.99 -5.29
CA ALA A 332 -16.19 6.33 -4.70
C ALA A 332 -17.61 6.93 -4.62
N LEU A 333 -18.44 6.73 -5.64
CA LEU A 333 -19.84 7.17 -5.64
C LEU A 333 -20.69 6.44 -4.59
N GLU A 334 -20.53 5.13 -4.45
CA GLU A 334 -21.23 4.35 -3.43
C GLU A 334 -20.81 4.77 -2.01
N ALA A 335 -19.52 5.01 -1.78
CA ALA A 335 -19.03 5.51 -0.50
C ALA A 335 -19.58 6.92 -0.21
N PHE A 336 -19.63 7.79 -1.22
CA PHE A 336 -20.19 9.13 -1.11
C PHE A 336 -21.68 9.09 -0.75
N GLU A 337 -22.46 8.24 -1.40
CA GLU A 337 -23.88 8.04 -1.08
C GLU A 337 -24.08 7.54 0.36
N LYS A 338 -23.32 6.51 0.76
CA LYS A 338 -23.37 5.95 2.14
C LYS A 338 -22.99 6.97 3.20
N SER A 339 -22.13 7.93 2.88
CA SER A 339 -21.74 9.02 3.79
C SER A 339 -22.79 10.12 3.94
N GLY A 340 -23.88 10.07 3.15
CA GLY A 340 -24.87 11.14 3.07
C GLY A 340 -24.39 12.38 2.30
N GLY A 341 -23.47 12.19 1.35
CA GLY A 341 -22.94 13.26 0.49
C GLY A 341 -21.73 14.03 1.07
N LYS A 342 -21.02 13.44 2.03
CA LYS A 342 -19.77 14.00 2.57
C LYS A 342 -18.57 13.58 1.70
N PRO A 343 -17.46 14.33 1.73
CA PRO A 343 -16.23 13.93 1.08
C PRO A 343 -15.76 12.52 1.49
N VAL A 344 -15.38 11.70 0.51
CA VAL A 344 -14.80 10.36 0.73
C VAL A 344 -13.53 10.17 -0.10
N ALA A 345 -12.63 9.32 0.39
CA ALA A 345 -11.40 8.94 -0.30
C ALA A 345 -11.20 7.41 -0.29
N ILE A 346 -10.93 6.86 -1.47
CA ILE A 346 -10.80 5.42 -1.74
C ILE A 346 -9.39 5.15 -2.27
N PRO A 347 -8.53 4.39 -1.56
CA PRO A 347 -7.29 3.90 -2.14
C PRO A 347 -7.60 2.92 -3.27
N VAL A 348 -6.84 3.03 -4.35
CA VAL A 348 -6.93 2.12 -5.49
C VAL A 348 -5.54 1.65 -5.90
N GLU A 349 -5.44 0.39 -6.30
CA GLU A 349 -4.25 -0.22 -6.88
C GLU A 349 -4.69 -1.23 -7.94
N SER A 350 -4.19 -1.08 -9.17
CA SER A 350 -4.48 -2.01 -10.25
C SER A 350 -3.62 -3.28 -10.13
N SER A 351 -4.08 -4.34 -10.79
CA SER A 351 -3.20 -5.48 -11.11
C SER A 351 -2.01 -5.04 -11.97
N SER A 352 -0.93 -5.81 -11.95
CA SER A 352 0.27 -5.56 -12.75
C SER A 352 0.12 -6.09 -14.17
N THR A 353 0.57 -5.33 -15.16
CA THR A 353 0.61 -5.75 -16.57
C THR A 353 2.04 -5.64 -17.11
N GLY A 354 2.45 -6.62 -17.93
CA GLY A 354 3.74 -6.57 -18.62
C GLY A 354 3.70 -5.65 -19.84
N TYR A 355 4.83 -5.02 -20.15
CA TYR A 355 5.02 -4.20 -21.34
C TYR A 355 6.45 -4.35 -21.88
N GLU A 356 6.66 -4.01 -23.15
CA GLU A 356 7.98 -3.97 -23.80
C GLU A 356 8.19 -2.57 -24.39
N HIS A 357 9.35 -1.97 -24.12
CA HIS A 357 9.74 -0.68 -24.68
C HIS A 357 9.90 -0.77 -26.19
N GLU A 358 9.61 0.32 -26.90
CA GLU A 358 9.80 0.35 -28.35
C GLU A 358 11.27 0.20 -28.70
N LYS A 359 11.62 -0.81 -29.52
CA LYS A 359 13.01 -1.04 -29.97
C LYS A 359 13.55 0.08 -30.86
N GLY A 360 12.66 0.81 -31.52
CA GLY A 360 13.01 1.77 -32.55
C GLY A 360 13.45 1.13 -33.87
N PRO A 361 13.69 1.91 -34.93
CA PRO A 361 13.98 1.40 -36.27
C PRO A 361 15.25 0.54 -36.36
N ASP A 362 16.23 0.78 -35.48
CA ASP A 362 17.52 0.10 -35.45
C ASP A 362 17.70 -0.83 -34.23
N GLY A 363 16.67 -0.96 -33.40
CA GLY A 363 16.73 -1.79 -32.19
C GLY A 363 17.50 -1.15 -31.03
N THR A 364 17.84 0.13 -31.10
CA THR A 364 18.74 0.78 -30.12
C THR A 364 18.06 1.87 -29.28
N ASN A 365 16.74 1.95 -29.24
CA ASN A 365 16.06 2.96 -28.43
C ASN A 365 16.51 2.92 -26.96
N ASN A 366 16.64 4.09 -26.36
CA ASN A 366 17.29 4.28 -25.06
C ASN A 366 16.64 3.43 -23.95
N TRP A 367 15.32 3.52 -23.77
CA TRP A 367 14.59 2.74 -22.76
C TRP A 367 14.52 1.24 -23.07
N TYR A 368 14.51 0.86 -24.36
CA TYR A 368 14.61 -0.53 -24.77
C TYR A 368 15.96 -1.15 -24.39
N LEU A 369 17.07 -0.41 -24.54
CA LEU A 369 18.38 -0.88 -24.11
C LEU A 369 18.58 -0.82 -22.58
N ALA A 370 17.89 0.09 -21.90
CA ALA A 370 18.02 0.28 -20.45
C ALA A 370 17.20 -0.74 -19.64
N VAL A 371 15.97 -0.99 -20.07
CA VAL A 371 14.97 -1.80 -19.34
C VAL A 371 14.48 -2.96 -20.21
N GLY A 372 14.27 -2.72 -21.51
CA GLY A 372 13.77 -3.75 -22.43
C GLY A 372 12.28 -3.99 -22.23
N SER A 373 11.91 -4.81 -21.25
CA SER A 373 10.52 -5.06 -20.84
C SER A 373 10.37 -4.86 -19.36
N GLY A 374 9.15 -4.69 -18.87
CA GLY A 374 8.93 -4.60 -17.44
C GLY A 374 7.49 -4.82 -17.07
N MET A 375 7.22 -4.67 -15.78
CA MET A 375 5.87 -4.69 -15.23
C MET A 375 5.47 -3.28 -14.84
N THR A 376 4.17 -2.98 -14.98
CA THR A 376 3.60 -1.71 -14.56
C THR A 376 2.27 -1.89 -13.86
N ASN A 377 1.97 -1.02 -12.90
CA ASN A 377 0.65 -0.87 -12.31
C ASN A 377 0.33 0.61 -12.03
N THR A 378 -0.91 0.88 -11.63
CA THR A 378 -1.35 2.22 -11.20
C THR A 378 -1.81 2.16 -9.76
N THR A 379 -1.36 3.11 -8.94
CA THR A 379 -1.79 3.32 -7.56
C THR A 379 -2.35 4.74 -7.42
N GLY A 380 -3.37 4.93 -6.61
CA GLY A 380 -3.94 6.26 -6.42
C GLY A 380 -4.94 6.37 -5.28
N VAL A 381 -5.50 7.57 -5.15
CA VAL A 381 -6.64 7.88 -4.28
C VAL A 381 -7.74 8.51 -5.11
N VAL A 382 -8.88 7.83 -5.18
CA VAL A 382 -10.10 8.37 -5.78
C VAL A 382 -10.85 9.14 -4.70
N THR A 383 -11.17 10.40 -4.99
CA THR A 383 -11.96 11.27 -4.11
C THR A 383 -13.30 11.56 -4.75
N ALA A 384 -14.37 11.49 -3.95
CA ALA A 384 -15.68 12.02 -4.33
C ALA A 384 -16.04 13.15 -3.34
N VAL A 385 -16.25 14.35 -3.88
CA VAL A 385 -16.54 15.56 -3.10
C VAL A 385 -17.84 16.20 -3.60
N PRO A 386 -18.63 16.86 -2.72
CA PRO A 386 -19.85 17.52 -3.16
C PRO A 386 -19.51 18.72 -4.06
N GLY A 387 -20.04 18.73 -5.27
CA GLY A 387 -19.98 19.86 -6.19
C GLY A 387 -20.93 21.00 -5.80
N PRO A 388 -20.88 22.14 -6.51
CA PRO A 388 -21.73 23.31 -6.22
C PRO A 388 -23.24 23.03 -6.27
N ASP A 389 -23.67 22.05 -7.07
CA ASP A 389 -25.05 21.60 -7.20
C ASP A 389 -25.41 20.43 -6.26
N GLY A 390 -24.49 20.08 -5.36
CA GLY A 390 -24.62 18.94 -4.44
C GLY A 390 -24.35 17.58 -5.08
N LYS A 391 -24.06 17.51 -6.39
CA LYS A 391 -23.70 16.25 -7.06
C LYS A 391 -22.22 15.92 -6.84
N PRO A 392 -21.86 14.63 -6.76
CA PRO A 392 -20.47 14.24 -6.55
C PRO A 392 -19.59 14.61 -7.75
N GLN A 393 -18.46 15.25 -7.45
CA GLN A 393 -17.32 15.40 -8.34
C GLN A 393 -16.29 14.33 -7.96
N VAL A 394 -15.98 13.44 -8.91
CA VAL A 394 -15.09 12.31 -8.69
C VAL A 394 -13.77 12.57 -9.41
N SER A 395 -12.65 12.46 -8.69
CA SER A 395 -11.33 12.65 -9.27
C SER A 395 -10.34 11.68 -8.67
N ILE A 396 -9.28 11.36 -9.40
CA ILE A 396 -8.21 10.48 -8.95
C ILE A 396 -6.89 11.24 -8.93
N ASP A 397 -6.17 11.15 -7.81
CA ASP A 397 -4.75 11.46 -7.70
C ASP A 397 -3.98 10.13 -7.81
N TYR A 398 -3.21 9.93 -8.87
CA TYR A 398 -2.57 8.65 -9.19
C TYR A 398 -1.11 8.79 -9.59
N GLN A 399 -0.38 7.68 -9.48
CA GLN A 399 0.95 7.50 -10.05
C GLN A 399 1.03 6.17 -10.80
N VAL A 400 1.92 6.12 -11.79
CA VAL A 400 2.29 4.90 -12.50
C VAL A 400 3.54 4.33 -11.84
N ASN A 401 3.56 3.04 -11.57
CA ASN A 401 4.74 2.36 -11.05
C ASN A 401 5.30 1.42 -12.10
N VAL A 402 6.62 1.28 -12.10
CA VAL A 402 7.35 0.39 -12.99
C VAL A 402 8.36 -0.38 -12.17
N TRP A 403 8.53 -1.65 -12.47
CA TRP A 403 9.63 -2.45 -11.95
C TRP A 403 10.04 -3.54 -12.94
N ASP A 404 11.31 -3.92 -12.84
CA ASP A 404 11.88 -5.10 -13.47
C ASP A 404 13.19 -5.48 -12.78
N ARG A 405 13.91 -6.48 -13.28
CA ARG A 405 15.28 -6.78 -12.89
C ARG A 405 16.22 -6.66 -14.09
N TYR A 406 17.33 -5.96 -13.89
CA TYR A 406 18.40 -5.91 -14.87
C TYR A 406 19.21 -7.20 -14.76
N ASN A 407 18.83 -8.19 -15.54
CA ASN A 407 19.47 -9.50 -15.59
C ASN A 407 19.82 -9.94 -17.00
N TRP A 408 20.77 -10.87 -17.07
CA TRP A 408 21.29 -11.39 -18.33
C TRP A 408 21.15 -12.90 -18.34
N ASP A 409 20.31 -13.39 -19.25
CA ASP A 409 20.08 -14.82 -19.46
C ASP A 409 21.03 -15.31 -20.56
N GLU A 410 21.84 -16.33 -20.25
CA GLU A 410 22.81 -16.93 -21.19
C GLU A 410 22.15 -17.50 -22.46
N THR A 411 20.83 -17.70 -22.46
CA THR A 411 20.07 -18.23 -23.60
C THR A 411 19.50 -17.17 -24.53
N LYS A 412 19.58 -15.87 -24.16
CA LYS A 412 19.15 -14.73 -24.97
C LYS A 412 20.38 -14.07 -25.62
N ALA A 413 20.16 -13.33 -26.70
CA ALA A 413 21.24 -12.63 -27.40
C ALA A 413 20.78 -11.23 -27.80
N THR A 414 21.37 -10.23 -27.16
CA THR A 414 21.16 -8.81 -27.49
C THR A 414 22.39 -8.30 -28.23
N PRO A 415 22.28 -7.88 -29.50
CA PRO A 415 23.42 -7.32 -30.22
C PRO A 415 23.87 -6.00 -29.58
N ILE A 416 24.94 -6.03 -28.80
CA ILE A 416 25.53 -4.81 -28.22
C ILE A 416 26.45 -4.15 -29.27
N GLY A 417 25.85 -3.55 -30.31
CA GLY A 417 26.57 -2.84 -31.37
C GLY A 417 27.61 -3.72 -32.11
N PRO A 418 28.70 -3.13 -32.67
CA PRO A 418 29.74 -3.87 -33.39
C PRO A 418 30.70 -4.66 -32.47
N THR A 419 30.32 -4.93 -31.22
CA THR A 419 31.22 -5.48 -30.19
C THR A 419 31.08 -7.00 -30.01
N THR A 420 32.02 -7.60 -29.29
CA THR A 420 32.09 -9.05 -29.00
C THR A 420 31.49 -9.45 -27.65
N VAL A 421 30.85 -8.53 -26.91
CA VAL A 421 30.25 -8.81 -25.59
C VAL A 421 28.85 -9.39 -25.79
N THR A 422 28.65 -10.63 -25.32
CA THR A 422 27.38 -11.37 -25.42
C THR A 422 26.61 -11.38 -24.10
N ASP A 423 25.32 -11.73 -24.12
CA ASP A 423 24.52 -11.88 -22.89
C ASP A 423 25.14 -12.92 -21.93
N ALA A 424 25.72 -14.00 -22.47
CA ALA A 424 26.47 -14.97 -21.68
C ALA A 424 27.74 -14.37 -21.05
N ASP A 425 28.39 -13.42 -21.72
CA ASP A 425 29.53 -12.70 -21.14
C ASP A 425 29.10 -11.80 -19.99
N MET A 426 27.95 -11.13 -20.14
CA MET A 426 27.35 -10.33 -19.09
C MET A 426 26.96 -11.21 -17.90
N ALA A 427 26.17 -12.26 -18.12
CA ALA A 427 25.81 -13.24 -17.09
C ALA A 427 27.05 -13.77 -16.33
N ARG A 428 28.14 -14.05 -17.05
CA ARG A 428 29.38 -14.51 -16.43
C ARG A 428 30.09 -13.43 -15.61
N MET A 429 29.94 -12.14 -15.91
CA MET A 429 30.42 -11.07 -15.02
C MET A 429 29.67 -11.07 -13.69
N HIS A 430 28.39 -11.47 -13.67
CA HIS A 430 27.62 -11.67 -12.45
C HIS A 430 28.19 -12.79 -11.59
N THR A 431 28.36 -13.97 -12.17
CA THR A 431 28.82 -15.16 -11.44
C THR A 431 30.27 -15.03 -10.97
N THR A 432 31.09 -14.19 -11.63
CA THR A 432 32.49 -13.94 -11.25
C THR A 432 32.73 -12.67 -10.41
N GLY A 433 31.66 -11.97 -10.02
CA GLY A 433 31.76 -10.79 -9.16
C GLY A 433 32.31 -9.53 -9.84
N LEU A 434 32.47 -9.53 -11.16
CA LEU A 434 32.92 -8.37 -11.94
C LEU A 434 31.79 -7.35 -12.17
N ALA A 435 30.54 -7.82 -12.18
CA ALA A 435 29.35 -6.98 -12.29
C ALA A 435 28.21 -7.62 -11.52
N ARG A 436 27.11 -6.91 -11.25
CA ARG A 436 26.01 -7.47 -10.45
C ARG A 436 24.64 -7.07 -10.97
N GLU A 437 23.80 -8.08 -11.24
CA GLU A 437 22.38 -7.89 -11.52
C GLU A 437 21.68 -7.15 -10.37
N PHE A 438 20.64 -6.38 -10.71
CA PHE A 438 19.97 -5.52 -9.75
C PHE A 438 18.50 -5.34 -10.09
N ASP A 439 17.68 -5.10 -9.07
CA ASP A 439 16.29 -4.69 -9.25
C ASP A 439 16.23 -3.25 -9.74
N MET A 440 15.31 -2.95 -10.63
CA MET A 440 14.99 -1.58 -11.02
C MET A 440 13.52 -1.31 -10.73
N ARG A 441 13.22 -0.15 -10.14
CA ARG A 441 11.84 0.26 -9.89
C ARG A 441 11.70 1.75 -9.75
N GLY A 442 10.52 2.27 -10.03
CA GLY A 442 10.21 3.68 -9.86
C GLY A 442 8.73 3.95 -9.88
N SER A 443 8.39 5.19 -9.55
CA SER A 443 7.03 5.71 -9.59
C SER A 443 7.05 7.08 -10.27
N SER A 444 6.05 7.36 -11.10
CA SER A 444 5.86 8.66 -11.72
C SER A 444 5.51 9.72 -10.67
N SER A 445 5.60 11.00 -11.03
CA SER A 445 4.96 12.05 -10.28
C SER A 445 3.45 11.81 -10.20
N VAL A 446 2.83 12.35 -9.15
CA VAL A 446 1.40 12.17 -8.91
C VAL A 446 0.61 13.13 -9.78
N GLN A 447 -0.21 12.57 -10.66
CA GLN A 447 -1.09 13.31 -11.55
C GLN A 447 -2.54 13.28 -11.06
N ARG A 448 -3.30 14.32 -11.39
CA ARG A 448 -4.73 14.41 -11.06
C ARG A 448 -5.58 14.32 -12.33
N HIS A 449 -6.62 13.49 -12.30
CA HIS A 449 -7.59 13.36 -13.38
C HIS A 449 -9.03 13.43 -12.84
N ASP A 450 -9.90 14.12 -13.59
CA ASP A 450 -11.34 14.21 -13.30
C ASP A 450 -12.06 13.01 -13.93
N LEU A 451 -12.63 12.15 -13.09
CA LEU A 451 -13.42 10.97 -13.49
C LEU A 451 -14.91 11.29 -13.67
N SER A 452 -15.34 12.52 -13.38
CA SER A 452 -16.70 12.99 -13.67
C SER A 452 -16.83 13.52 -15.09
N ALA A 453 -15.74 13.97 -15.70
CA ALA A 453 -15.71 14.46 -17.08
C ALA A 453 -15.05 13.40 -17.98
N GLY A 454 -15.64 13.08 -19.13
CA GLY A 454 -15.04 12.20 -20.15
C GLY A 454 -13.85 12.84 -20.89
N GLY A 455 -13.01 13.59 -20.17
CA GLY A 455 -11.86 14.30 -20.70
C GLY A 455 -10.66 13.38 -20.92
N SER A 456 -9.68 13.86 -21.69
CA SER A 456 -8.41 13.16 -21.84
C SER A 456 -7.64 13.12 -20.52
N TRP A 457 -6.97 12.00 -20.25
CA TRP A 457 -6.03 11.92 -19.15
C TRP A 457 -4.87 12.92 -19.32
N PRO A 458 -4.28 13.42 -18.22
CA PRO A 458 -3.13 14.33 -18.30
C PRO A 458 -1.97 13.73 -19.09
N ALA A 459 -1.25 14.58 -19.81
CA ALA A 459 0.01 14.19 -20.40
C ALA A 459 1.04 13.87 -19.28
N PRO A 460 2.00 12.97 -19.54
CA PRO A 460 3.13 12.75 -18.65
C PRO A 460 3.87 14.05 -18.34
N GLU A 461 4.45 14.15 -17.15
CA GLU A 461 5.33 15.27 -16.82
C GLU A 461 6.65 15.10 -17.59
N ASP A 462 7.04 16.13 -18.34
CA ASP A 462 8.36 16.16 -19.01
C ASP A 462 9.34 16.87 -18.08
N THR A 463 10.10 16.09 -17.33
CA THR A 463 11.15 16.57 -16.41
C THR A 463 12.35 17.16 -17.16
N GLY A 464 12.34 17.11 -18.50
CA GLY A 464 13.37 17.64 -19.35
C GLY A 464 14.62 16.75 -19.41
N ARG A 465 15.39 16.90 -20.48
CA ARG A 465 16.67 16.19 -20.67
C ARG A 465 17.86 16.89 -20.00
N SER A 466 17.61 18.00 -19.29
CA SER A 466 18.64 18.82 -18.66
C SER A 466 19.09 18.22 -17.32
N GLY A 467 19.80 17.10 -17.41
CA GLY A 467 20.47 16.47 -16.29
C GLY A 467 21.83 15.98 -16.76
N THR A 468 22.87 16.79 -16.54
CA THR A 468 24.20 16.21 -16.46
C THR A 468 24.17 15.24 -15.27
N ARG A 469 24.16 13.93 -15.55
CA ARG A 469 24.40 12.83 -14.60
C ARG A 469 25.31 13.29 -13.45
N THR A 470 24.78 13.26 -12.21
CA THR A 470 25.49 13.58 -10.95
C THR A 470 25.89 12.31 -10.19
N ASP A 471 25.66 11.13 -10.76
CA ASP A 471 25.99 9.85 -10.17
C ASP A 471 27.50 9.55 -10.18
N ILE A 472 27.91 8.74 -9.21
CA ILE A 472 29.29 8.33 -8.97
C ILE A 472 29.75 7.48 -10.16
N GLY A 473 30.60 8.05 -11.01
CA GLY A 473 31.13 7.39 -12.21
C GLY A 473 31.69 8.38 -13.24
N ARG A 474 31.15 9.60 -13.30
CA ARG A 474 31.59 10.63 -14.27
C ARG A 474 33.04 11.11 -14.08
N ASN A 475 33.57 11.04 -12.86
CA ASN A 475 34.90 11.55 -12.49
C ASN A 475 35.84 10.48 -11.91
N SER A 476 35.47 9.20 -11.93
CA SER A 476 36.45 8.14 -11.67
C SER A 476 37.33 8.03 -12.91
N ALA A 477 38.44 8.78 -12.88
CA ALA A 477 39.58 8.52 -13.74
C ALA A 477 39.81 7.01 -13.82
N ALA A 478 40.01 6.52 -15.05
CA ALA A 478 40.38 5.16 -15.40
C ALA A 478 41.00 4.38 -14.23
N ARG A 479 40.33 3.29 -13.83
CA ARG A 479 40.99 2.22 -13.08
C ARG A 479 41.33 1.11 -14.04
#